data_AF-A0A3C0PF21-F1
#
_entry.id   AF-A0A3C0PF21-F1
#
_cell.length_a   1.000
_cell.length_b   1.000
_cell.length_c   1.000
_cell.angle_alpha   90.00
_cell.angle_beta   90.00
_cell.angle_gamma   90.00
#
_symmetry.space_group_name_H-M   'P 1'
#
loop_
_entity.id
_entity.type
_entity.pdbx_description
1 polymer ?
#
loop_
_entity_poly.entity_id
_entity_poly.type
_entity_poly.pdbx_seq_one_letter_code
_entity_poly.pdbx_strand_id
1 'polypeptide(L)'
;MINLKEYEVWFVTGSQHLYGPETLKQVAEHSREIAAFFNKCSQIPVTVVFKPVMTGPDEITKLCKEANSAGKCIGLITWCHTFSPSKMWINGLKILDKPILHLHTQYNRDLPWNEIDMDFMNL
;
A
#
# COMPACT_ATOMS: atom_id res chain seq x y z
N MET A 1 -21.57 -4.53 -22.09
CA MET A 1 -20.14 -4.59 -21.72
C MET A 1 -20.05 -4.56 -20.22
N ILE A 2 -19.12 -5.30 -19.61
CA ILE A 2 -18.91 -5.32 -18.16
C ILE A 2 -18.24 -3.99 -17.76
N ASN A 3 -18.80 -3.27 -16.79
CA ASN A 3 -18.21 -2.04 -16.25
C ASN A 3 -17.16 -2.39 -15.19
N LEU A 4 -15.88 -2.46 -15.59
CA LEU A 4 -14.80 -2.85 -14.68
C LEU A 4 -14.51 -1.81 -13.57
N LYS A 5 -14.97 -0.56 -13.72
CA LYS A 5 -14.75 0.50 -12.71
C LYS A 5 -15.51 0.26 -11.41
N GLU A 6 -16.48 -0.64 -11.39
CA GLU A 6 -17.19 -1.06 -10.18
C GLU A 6 -16.36 -1.96 -9.26
N TYR A 7 -15.27 -2.54 -9.77
CA TYR A 7 -14.32 -3.32 -9.01
C TYR A 7 -13.17 -2.47 -8.48
N GLU A 8 -12.63 -2.89 -7.36
CA GLU A 8 -11.59 -2.20 -6.62
C GLU A 8 -10.34 -3.07 -6.48
N VAL A 9 -9.18 -2.45 -6.67
CA VAL A 9 -7.92 -2.97 -6.14
C VAL A 9 -7.48 -2.05 -5.02
N TRP A 10 -7.10 -2.61 -3.88
CA TRP A 10 -6.70 -1.82 -2.72
C TRP A 10 -5.19 -1.62 -2.73
N PHE A 11 -4.77 -0.36 -2.66
CA PHE A 11 -3.37 0.02 -2.53
C PHE A 11 -3.01 0.10 -1.05
N VAL A 12 -2.16 -0.82 -0.62
CA VAL A 12 -1.83 -1.07 0.80
C VAL A 12 -0.33 -0.85 0.99
N THR A 13 0.01 0.13 1.81
CA THR A 13 1.41 0.45 2.11
C THR A 13 1.82 -0.12 3.45
N GLY A 14 2.97 -0.81 3.50
CA GLY A 14 3.57 -1.32 4.73
C GLY A 14 4.60 -0.36 5.34
N SER A 15 4.58 -0.28 6.67
CA SER A 15 5.58 0.44 7.48
C SER A 15 5.68 -0.21 8.88
N GLN A 16 6.16 0.54 9.88
CA GLN A 16 6.20 0.16 11.30
C GLN A 16 6.18 1.40 12.20
N HIS A 17 5.68 1.26 13.44
CA HIS A 17 5.57 2.37 14.40
C HIS A 17 6.93 2.99 14.81
N LEU A 18 8.04 2.28 14.65
CA LEU A 18 9.38 2.75 15.03
C LEU A 18 9.83 4.00 14.27
N TYR A 19 9.26 4.27 13.11
CA TYR A 19 9.59 5.44 12.29
C TYR A 19 8.98 6.76 12.81
N GLY A 20 8.07 6.70 13.80
CA GLY A 20 7.43 7.88 14.37
C GLY A 20 6.28 8.45 13.51
N PRO A 21 5.42 9.29 14.11
CA PRO A 21 4.18 9.76 13.48
C PRO A 21 4.40 10.69 12.28
N GLU A 22 5.48 11.47 12.26
CA GLU A 22 5.79 12.38 11.15
C GLU A 22 6.17 11.61 9.88
N THR A 23 7.04 10.62 10.00
CA THR A 23 7.42 9.72 8.90
C THR A 23 6.20 8.96 8.39
N LEU A 24 5.37 8.40 9.28
CA LEU A 24 4.14 7.72 8.88
C LEU A 24 3.15 8.63 8.13
N LYS A 25 3.12 9.93 8.46
CA LYS A 25 2.32 10.92 7.74
C LYS A 25 2.87 11.15 6.33
N GLN A 26 4.19 11.23 6.16
CA GLN A 26 4.83 11.35 4.86
C GLN A 26 4.61 10.10 3.99
N VAL A 27 4.80 8.90 4.56
CA VAL A 27 4.51 7.62 3.91
C VAL A 27 3.04 7.55 3.45
N ALA A 28 2.10 8.00 4.28
CA ALA A 28 0.69 8.05 3.95
C ALA A 28 0.39 9.03 2.79
N GLU A 29 1.09 10.16 2.74
CA GLU A 29 0.93 11.13 1.66
C GLU A 29 1.46 10.57 0.33
N HIS A 30 2.69 10.06 0.31
CA HIS A 30 3.28 9.40 -0.86
C HIS A 30 2.38 8.27 -1.39
N SER A 31 1.82 7.47 -0.49
CA SER A 31 0.92 6.38 -0.84
C SER A 31 -0.41 6.85 -1.42
N ARG A 32 -0.96 7.94 -0.90
CA ARG A 32 -2.20 8.55 -1.40
C ARG A 32 -1.99 9.12 -2.80
N GLU A 33 -0.87 9.80 -3.03
CA GLU A 33 -0.52 10.35 -4.34
C GLU A 33 -0.36 9.25 -5.39
N ILE A 34 0.39 8.18 -5.08
CA ILE A 34 0.61 7.05 -5.99
C ILE A 34 -0.72 6.33 -6.30
N ALA A 35 -1.54 6.05 -5.28
CA ALA A 35 -2.84 5.43 -5.48
C ALA A 35 -3.76 6.30 -6.35
N ALA A 36 -3.77 7.62 -6.13
CA ALA A 36 -4.55 8.56 -6.94
C ALA A 36 -4.04 8.65 -8.38
N PHE A 37 -2.72 8.60 -8.59
CA PHE A 37 -2.11 8.53 -9.92
C PHE A 37 -2.57 7.27 -10.67
N PHE A 38 -2.47 6.09 -10.05
CA PHE A 38 -2.93 4.85 -10.68
C PHE A 38 -4.45 4.85 -10.93
N ASN A 39 -5.25 5.40 -10.01
CA ASN A 39 -6.70 5.48 -10.19
C ASN A 39 -7.12 6.33 -11.42
N LYS A 40 -6.32 7.36 -11.75
CA LYS A 40 -6.52 8.24 -12.91
C LYS A 40 -5.99 7.65 -14.22
N CYS A 41 -5.18 6.59 -14.16
CA CYS A 41 -4.61 5.97 -15.35
C CYS A 41 -5.69 5.24 -16.16
N SER A 42 -5.89 5.65 -17.42
CA SER A 42 -6.90 5.06 -18.32
C SER A 42 -6.62 3.59 -18.66
N GLN A 43 -5.36 3.16 -18.55
CA GLN A 43 -4.95 1.77 -18.76
C GLN A 43 -5.31 0.84 -17.60
N ILE A 44 -5.67 1.39 -16.43
CA ILE A 44 -6.12 0.63 -15.27
C ILE A 44 -7.66 0.67 -15.25
N PRO A 45 -8.33 -0.42 -15.66
CA PRO A 45 -9.78 -0.41 -15.92
C PRO A 45 -10.62 -0.46 -14.63
N VAL A 46 -10.00 -0.75 -13.49
CA VAL A 46 -10.63 -0.83 -12.16
C VAL A 46 -10.37 0.43 -11.34
N THR A 47 -11.02 0.55 -10.19
CA THR A 47 -10.79 1.65 -9.23
C THR A 47 -9.64 1.29 -8.29
N VAL A 48 -8.67 2.18 -8.11
CA VAL A 48 -7.57 2.00 -7.15
C VAL A 48 -7.91 2.76 -5.87
N VAL A 49 -8.00 2.02 -4.75
CA VAL A 49 -8.43 2.56 -3.46
C VAL A 49 -7.27 2.57 -2.48
N PHE A 50 -6.85 3.76 -2.06
CA PHE A 50 -5.88 3.92 -0.97
C PHE A 50 -6.44 3.35 0.34
N LYS A 51 -5.61 2.59 1.07
CA LYS A 51 -5.88 2.15 2.45
C LYS A 51 -4.87 2.76 3.42
N PRO A 52 -5.23 2.91 4.72
CA PRO A 52 -4.29 3.37 5.73
C PRO A 52 -2.97 2.59 5.71
N VAL A 53 -1.88 3.25 6.11
CA VAL A 53 -0.56 2.60 6.21
C VAL A 53 -0.62 1.52 7.28
N MET A 54 -0.15 0.33 6.94
CA MET A 54 -0.15 -0.84 7.82
C MET A 54 1.09 -0.84 8.70
N THR A 55 0.89 -0.76 10.01
CA THR A 55 1.99 -0.64 10.98
C THR A 55 2.04 -1.74 12.02
N GLY A 56 0.95 -2.52 12.17
CA GLY A 56 0.86 -3.64 13.10
C GLY A 56 0.22 -4.90 12.52
N PRO A 57 0.48 -6.07 13.13
CA PRO A 57 -0.05 -7.37 12.67
C PRO A 57 -1.58 -7.44 12.71
N ASP A 58 -2.21 -6.85 13.72
CA ASP A 58 -3.67 -6.88 13.87
C ASP A 58 -4.37 -6.03 12.81
N GLU A 59 -3.80 -4.86 12.49
CA GLU A 59 -4.28 -3.98 11.43
C GLU A 59 -4.21 -4.67 10.07
N ILE A 60 -3.08 -5.30 9.76
CA ILE A 60 -2.89 -6.07 8.52
C ILE A 60 -3.89 -7.22 8.44
N THR A 61 -4.03 -7.99 9.52
CA THR A 61 -4.97 -9.11 9.58
C THR A 61 -6.41 -8.65 9.40
N LYS A 62 -6.78 -7.53 10.02
CA LYS A 62 -8.11 -6.92 9.86
C LYS A 62 -8.35 -6.49 8.42
N LEU A 63 -7.40 -5.80 7.79
CA LEU A 63 -7.50 -5.37 6.39
C LEU A 63 -7.65 -6.56 5.43
N CYS A 64 -6.93 -7.66 5.66
CA CYS A 64 -7.10 -8.88 4.85
C CYS A 64 -8.51 -9.49 5.02
N LYS A 65 -9.07 -9.52 6.23
CA LYS A 65 -10.47 -9.97 6.46
C LYS A 65 -11.48 -9.07 5.75
N GLU A 66 -11.26 -7.75 5.80
CA GLU A 66 -12.09 -6.77 5.10
C GLU A 66 -12.01 -6.97 3.58
N ALA A 67 -10.81 -7.20 3.04
CA ALA A 67 -10.60 -7.43 1.62
C ALA A 67 -11.36 -8.67 1.12
N ASN A 68 -11.30 -9.78 1.87
CA ASN A 68 -12.01 -11.01 1.53
C ASN A 68 -13.54 -10.80 1.48
N SER A 69 -14.09 -10.09 2.46
CA SER A 69 -15.54 -9.84 2.57
C SER A 69 -16.07 -8.72 1.67
N ALA A 70 -15.20 -7.86 1.15
CA ALA A 70 -15.57 -6.81 0.21
C ALA A 70 -15.81 -7.40 -1.20
N GLY A 71 -17.09 -7.52 -1.59
CA GLY A 71 -17.48 -8.08 -2.89
C GLY A 71 -16.93 -7.31 -4.12
N LYS A 72 -16.61 -6.02 -3.96
CA LYS A 72 -15.98 -5.20 -5.00
C LYS A 72 -14.45 -5.31 -5.02
N CYS A 73 -13.83 -5.73 -3.91
CA CYS A 73 -12.39 -5.88 -3.82
C CYS A 73 -11.97 -7.16 -4.56
N ILE A 74 -11.17 -6.99 -5.60
CA ILE A 74 -10.68 -8.08 -6.45
C ILE A 74 -9.21 -8.39 -6.23
N GLY A 75 -8.49 -7.60 -5.43
CA GLY A 75 -7.08 -7.81 -5.17
C GLY A 75 -6.43 -6.70 -4.36
N LEU A 76 -5.24 -7.00 -3.84
CA LEU A 76 -4.38 -6.04 -3.13
C LEU A 76 -3.15 -5.73 -3.97
N ILE A 77 -2.78 -4.45 -4.04
CA ILE A 77 -1.47 -3.98 -4.46
C ILE A 77 -0.73 -3.60 -3.18
N THR A 78 0.35 -4.31 -2.87
CA THR A 78 1.17 -4.02 -1.69
C THR A 78 2.45 -3.30 -2.09
N TRP A 79 2.86 -2.34 -1.26
CA TRP A 79 4.12 -1.64 -1.39
C TRP A 79 4.75 -1.44 -0.01
N CYS A 80 5.97 -1.90 0.19
CA CYS A 80 6.74 -1.60 1.39
C CYS A 80 7.50 -0.30 1.14
N HIS A 81 6.93 0.82 1.61
CA HIS A 81 7.54 2.14 1.47
C HIS A 81 8.79 2.24 2.37
N THR A 82 8.60 2.00 3.68
CA THR A 82 9.70 1.76 4.60
C THR A 82 9.83 0.27 4.92
N PHE A 83 10.80 -0.08 5.77
CA PHE A 83 10.92 -1.44 6.26
C PHE A 83 9.68 -1.84 7.08
N SER A 84 8.93 -2.83 6.60
CA SER A 84 7.80 -3.43 7.30
C SER A 84 8.14 -4.89 7.66
N PRO A 85 8.39 -5.21 8.94
CA PRO A 85 8.74 -6.56 9.36
C PRO A 85 7.75 -7.63 8.86
N SER A 86 8.22 -8.54 7.99
CA SER A 86 7.35 -9.50 7.28
C SER A 86 6.58 -10.44 8.20
N LYS A 87 7.06 -10.66 9.44
CA LYS A 87 6.33 -11.45 10.45
C LYS A 87 4.94 -10.88 10.77
N MET A 88 4.76 -9.56 10.67
CA MET A 88 3.46 -8.91 10.91
C MET A 88 2.42 -9.29 9.86
N TRP A 89 2.88 -9.60 8.64
CA TRP A 89 2.03 -9.92 7.50
C TRP A 89 1.57 -11.38 7.46
N ILE A 90 2.25 -12.28 8.19
CA ILE A 90 2.02 -13.73 8.10
C ILE A 90 0.55 -14.09 8.31
N ASN A 91 -0.09 -13.58 9.37
CA ASN A 91 -1.47 -13.95 9.69
C ASN A 91 -2.46 -13.40 8.67
N GLY A 92 -2.28 -12.16 8.21
CA GLY A 92 -3.12 -11.57 7.17
C GLY A 92 -2.98 -12.28 5.82
N LEU A 93 -1.75 -12.54 5.38
CA LEU A 93 -1.49 -13.21 4.11
C LEU A 93 -1.94 -14.67 4.10
N LYS A 94 -1.89 -15.37 5.24
CA LYS A 94 -2.41 -16.74 5.36
C LYS A 94 -3.91 -16.86 5.14
N ILE A 95 -4.68 -15.83 5.48
CA ILE A 95 -6.14 -15.84 5.38
C ILE A 95 -6.66 -15.12 4.13
N LEU A 96 -5.82 -14.34 3.46
CA LEU A 96 -6.20 -13.56 2.28
C LEU A 96 -6.60 -14.49 1.14
N ASP A 97 -7.83 -14.38 0.65
CA ASP A 97 -8.35 -15.16 -0.48
C ASP A 97 -8.35 -14.37 -1.80
N LYS A 98 -7.83 -13.14 -1.76
CA LYS A 98 -7.71 -12.25 -2.91
C LYS A 98 -6.30 -12.30 -3.51
N PRO A 99 -6.16 -12.17 -4.84
CA PRO A 99 -4.85 -12.00 -5.49
C PRO A 99 -4.05 -10.83 -4.90
N ILE A 100 -2.73 -11.00 -4.85
CA ILE A 100 -1.79 -9.98 -4.40
C ILE A 100 -0.80 -9.65 -5.51
N LEU A 101 -0.53 -8.36 -5.69
CA LEU A 101 0.57 -7.83 -6.49
C LEU A 101 1.51 -7.09 -5.54
N HIS A 102 2.77 -7.52 -5.45
CA HIS A 102 3.80 -6.77 -4.75
C HIS A 102 4.44 -5.76 -5.72
N LEU A 103 4.10 -4.48 -5.56
CA LEU A 103 4.63 -3.40 -6.36
C LEU A 103 5.96 -2.94 -5.76
N HIS A 104 7.05 -3.40 -6.36
CA HIS A 104 8.40 -2.98 -5.96
C HIS A 104 8.74 -1.64 -6.64
N THR A 105 8.48 -0.54 -5.94
CA THR A 105 8.67 0.83 -6.44
C THR A 105 9.24 1.75 -5.37
N GLN A 106 9.53 2.99 -5.75
CA GLN A 106 9.98 4.07 -4.89
C GLN A 106 9.22 5.35 -5.26
N TYR A 107 9.03 6.24 -4.29
CA TYR A 107 8.34 7.51 -4.55
C TYR A 107 9.14 8.41 -5.51
N ASN A 108 10.44 8.59 -5.23
CA ASN A 108 11.34 9.37 -6.07
C ASN A 108 11.93 8.52 -7.19
N ARG A 109 11.98 9.07 -8.41
CA ARG A 109 12.65 8.45 -9.56
C ARG A 109 14.17 8.43 -9.39
N ASP A 110 14.74 9.58 -9.03
CA ASP A 110 16.18 9.79 -8.91
C ASP A 110 16.55 10.01 -7.43
N LEU A 111 17.80 9.71 -7.09
CA LEU A 111 18.34 10.00 -5.76
C LEU A 111 18.79 11.47 -5.67
N PRO A 112 18.42 12.20 -4.60
CA PRO A 112 18.84 13.59 -4.41
C PRO A 112 20.28 13.64 -3.88
N TRP A 113 21.28 13.39 -4.74
CA TRP A 113 22.68 13.20 -4.33
C TRP A 113 23.28 14.29 -3.43
N ASN A 114 22.83 15.54 -3.57
CA ASN A 114 23.35 16.67 -2.79
C ASN A 114 22.61 16.90 -1.46
N GLU A 115 21.44 16.28 -1.28
CA GLU A 115 20.52 16.53 -0.17
C GLU A 115 20.20 15.27 0.64
N ILE A 116 20.57 14.09 0.12
CA ILE A 116 20.30 12.79 0.76
C ILE A 116 20.97 12.70 2.13
N ASP A 117 20.17 12.39 3.15
CA ASP A 117 20.58 12.23 4.53
C ASP A 117 19.91 11.01 5.18
N MET A 118 20.10 10.83 6.48
CA MET A 118 19.52 9.69 7.20
C MET A 118 18.00 9.78 7.37
N ASP A 119 17.42 10.98 7.30
CA ASP A 119 15.96 11.15 7.34
C ASP A 119 15.35 10.66 6.03
N PHE A 120 15.97 10.99 4.89
CA PHE A 120 15.60 10.44 3.59
C PHE A 120 15.74 8.92 3.54
N MET A 121 16.82 8.36 4.09
CA MET A 121 17.06 6.91 4.07
C MET A 121 16.09 6.11 4.96
N ASN A 122 15.48 6.76 5.96
CA ASN A 122 14.49 6.17 6.85
C ASN A 122 13.04 6.38 6.37
N LEU A 123 12.86 7.15 5.30
CA LEU A 123 11.58 7.45 4.68
C LEU A 123 11.28 6.50 3.52
#